data_AF-A0AAV0WU21-F1
#
_entry.id   AF-A0AAV0WU21-F1
#
_cell.length_a   1.000
_cell.length_b   1.000
_cell.length_c   1.000
_cell.angle_alpha   90.00
_cell.angle_beta   90.00
_cell.angle_gamma   90.00
#
_symmetry.space_group_name_H-M   'P 1'
#
loop_
_entity.id
_entity.type
_entity.pdbx_description
1 polymer ?
#
loop_
_entity_poly.entity_id
_entity_poly.type
_entity_poly.pdbx_seq_one_letter_code
_entity_poly.pdbx_strand_id
1 'polypeptide(L)'
;MRQDMASFIKESFTPNSKLTVHWDGKMMSDLTSREHVDCLPILVSGGEQEKLISIKKLSSSTGEVKAKAVFDCLSDQEWNLSQNIVAMCFDTTSSNTGKNKGSCVIFERKLGKNLFWLACRHHIFELVIGAAFQAVLPSATTGPDNRIFVRFQSYWSEIVQSTYIYHSQPNYYSQNYR
;
A
#
# COMPACT_ATOMS: atom_id res chain seq x y z
N MET A 1 16.64 -22.75 14.16
CA MET A 1 16.37 -22.84 12.71
C MET A 1 15.61 -21.63 12.15
N ARG A 2 14.35 -21.35 12.55
CA ARG A 2 13.60 -20.19 12.01
C ARG A 2 14.18 -18.84 12.44
N GLN A 3 14.60 -18.74 13.70
CA GLN A 3 15.24 -17.53 14.23
C GLN A 3 16.59 -17.27 13.55
N ASP A 4 17.41 -18.30 13.41
CA ASP A 4 18.72 -18.20 12.72
C ASP A 4 18.55 -17.78 11.26
N MET A 5 17.54 -18.32 10.57
CA MET A 5 17.21 -17.92 9.20
C MET A 5 16.78 -16.44 9.13
N ALA A 6 15.97 -15.98 10.08
CA ALA A 6 15.55 -14.58 10.14
C ALA A 6 16.74 -13.64 10.39
N SER A 7 17.63 -13.99 11.32
CA SER A 7 18.87 -13.24 11.56
C SER A 7 19.74 -13.21 10.33
N PHE A 8 19.95 -14.35 9.66
CA PHE A 8 20.71 -14.44 8.42
C PHE A 8 20.11 -13.57 7.31
N ILE A 9 18.80 -13.62 7.08
CA ILE A 9 18.11 -12.79 6.09
C ILE A 9 18.33 -11.29 6.37
N LYS A 10 18.34 -10.92 7.65
CA LYS A 10 18.50 -9.54 8.09
C LYS A 10 19.94 -9.06 7.89
N GLU A 11 20.91 -9.84 8.37
CA GLU A 11 22.34 -9.52 8.28
C GLU A 11 22.86 -9.56 6.84
N SER A 12 22.31 -10.44 6.00
CA SER A 12 22.68 -10.53 4.58
C SER A 12 22.10 -9.41 3.72
N PHE A 13 21.08 -8.70 4.19
CA PHE A 13 20.46 -7.61 3.43
C PHE A 13 21.14 -6.27 3.69
N THR A 14 22.21 -6.01 2.94
CA THR A 14 23.01 -4.78 3.02
C THR A 14 22.96 -4.02 1.69
N PRO A 15 21.84 -3.34 1.38
CA PRO A 15 21.70 -2.64 0.11
C PRO A 15 22.62 -1.42 0.04
N ASN A 16 23.41 -1.33 -1.04
CA ASN A 16 24.21 -0.14 -1.36
C ASN A 16 23.43 0.91 -2.17
N SER A 17 22.19 0.61 -2.57
CA SER A 17 21.33 1.49 -3.34
C SER A 17 20.55 2.47 -2.46
N LYS A 18 20.03 3.52 -3.10
CA LYS A 18 18.96 4.34 -2.54
C LYS A 18 17.64 3.56 -2.63
N LEU A 19 16.82 3.67 -1.60
CA LEU A 19 15.61 2.86 -1.44
C LEU A 19 14.36 3.73 -1.33
N THR A 20 13.26 3.16 -1.79
CA THR A 20 11.89 3.57 -1.48
C THR A 20 11.37 2.65 -0.38
N VAL A 21 10.84 3.22 0.70
CA VAL A 21 10.06 2.44 1.68
C VAL A 21 8.59 2.43 1.26
N HIS A 22 7.92 1.29 1.39
CA HIS A 22 6.52 1.11 1.02
C HIS A 22 5.75 0.63 2.24
N TRP A 23 4.55 1.16 2.44
CA TRP A 23 3.60 0.62 3.40
C TRP A 23 2.17 0.76 2.88
N ASP A 24 1.33 -0.20 3.25
CA ASP A 24 -0.10 -0.19 2.98
C ASP A 24 -0.81 -0.89 4.14
N GLY A 25 -1.72 -0.19 4.82
CA GLY A 25 -2.38 -0.72 6.01
C GLY A 25 -3.49 -1.69 5.62
N LYS A 26 -3.57 -2.84 6.29
CA LYS A 26 -4.64 -3.82 6.06
C LYS A 26 -5.19 -4.36 7.37
N MET A 27 -6.51 -4.30 7.51
CA MET A 27 -7.22 -4.95 8.60
C MET A 27 -7.19 -6.47 8.40
N MET A 28 -6.61 -7.19 9.35
CA MET A 28 -6.49 -8.66 9.32
C MET A 28 -7.10 -9.28 10.57
N SER A 29 -7.57 -10.51 10.47
CA SER A 29 -7.98 -11.27 11.65
C SER A 29 -6.75 -11.64 12.47
N ASP A 30 -6.82 -11.44 13.78
CA ASP A 30 -5.75 -11.84 14.68
C ASP A 30 -5.61 -13.36 14.71
N LEU A 31 -4.38 -13.87 14.79
CA LEU A 31 -4.15 -15.33 14.82
C LEU A 31 -4.55 -15.95 16.15
N THR A 32 -4.56 -15.15 17.21
CA THR A 32 -4.78 -15.59 18.60
C THR A 32 -6.11 -15.12 19.18
N SER A 33 -6.84 -14.25 18.49
CA SER A 33 -8.12 -13.71 18.97
C SER A 33 -9.12 -13.58 17.82
N ARG A 34 -10.40 -13.37 18.16
CA ARG A 34 -11.45 -13.08 17.15
C ARG A 34 -11.47 -11.62 16.73
N GLU A 35 -10.49 -10.82 17.17
CA GLU A 35 -10.45 -9.39 16.88
C GLU A 35 -9.78 -9.13 15.53
N HIS A 36 -10.19 -8.02 14.91
CA HIS A 36 -9.51 -7.50 13.74
C HIS A 36 -8.42 -6.52 14.19
N VAL A 37 -7.25 -6.66 13.59
CA VAL A 37 -6.05 -5.90 13.94
C VAL A 37 -5.51 -5.22 12.69
N ASP A 38 -5.09 -3.98 12.84
CA ASP A 38 -4.48 -3.25 11.73
C ASP A 38 -3.04 -3.71 11.57
N CYS A 39 -2.73 -4.33 10.44
CA CYS A 39 -1.41 -4.81 10.11
C CYS A 39 -0.78 -3.91 9.04
N LEU A 40 0.45 -3.51 9.28
CA LEU A 40 1.23 -2.66 8.39
C LEU A 40 2.42 -3.46 7.84
N PRO A 41 2.31 -4.09 6.67
CA PRO A 41 3.45 -4.54 5.89
C PRO A 41 4.35 -3.34 5.54
N ILE A 42 5.65 -3.54 5.73
CA ILE A 42 6.69 -2.56 5.42
C ILE A 42 7.69 -3.24 4.47
N LEU A 43 7.81 -2.69 3.27
CA LEU A 43 8.72 -3.17 2.26
C LEU A 43 9.73 -2.08 1.91
N VAL A 44 10.86 -2.49 1.36
CA VAL A 44 11.81 -1.57 0.70
C VAL A 44 12.10 -2.08 -0.70
N SER A 45 12.23 -1.15 -1.64
CA SER A 45 12.72 -1.48 -2.98
C SER A 45 13.62 -0.38 -3.54
N GLY A 46 14.55 -0.77 -4.41
CA GLY A 46 15.47 0.16 -5.06
C GLY A 46 16.65 -0.54 -5.73
N GLY A 47 17.00 -0.10 -6.94
CA GLY A 47 17.83 -0.90 -7.84
C GLY A 47 17.08 -2.14 -8.29
N GLU A 48 17.72 -3.32 -8.24
CA GLU A 48 17.12 -4.61 -8.60
C GLU A 48 16.63 -5.40 -7.38
N GLN A 49 16.43 -4.73 -6.24
CA GLN A 49 16.09 -5.36 -4.98
C GLN A 49 14.72 -4.92 -4.49
N GLU A 50 13.95 -5.88 -3.99
CA GLU A 50 12.72 -5.69 -3.23
C GLU A 50 12.72 -6.64 -2.04
N LYS A 51 12.31 -6.14 -0.87
CA LYS A 51 12.25 -6.97 0.34
C LYS A 51 11.15 -6.51 1.28
N LEU A 52 10.34 -7.46 1.72
CA LEU A 52 9.50 -7.32 2.90
C LEU A 52 10.38 -7.39 4.14
N ILE A 53 10.45 -6.28 4.88
CA ILE A 53 11.32 -6.16 6.06
C ILE A 53 10.53 -6.32 7.37
N SER A 54 9.23 -6.04 7.36
CA SER A 54 8.39 -6.31 8.52
C SER A 54 6.91 -6.33 8.20
N ILE A 55 6.13 -6.94 9.09
CA ILE A 55 4.68 -6.76 9.19
C ILE A 55 4.41 -6.37 10.64
N LYS A 56 4.01 -5.12 10.86
CA LYS A 56 3.78 -4.60 12.22
C LYS A 56 2.28 -4.61 12.54
N LYS A 57 1.90 -5.23 13.65
CA LYS A 57 0.56 -5.08 14.24
C LYS A 57 0.47 -3.71 14.91
N LEU A 58 -0.47 -2.89 14.50
CA LEU A 58 -0.67 -1.52 15.00
C LEU A 58 -1.79 -1.49 16.05
N SER A 59 -1.65 -0.59 17.02
CA SER A 59 -2.70 -0.29 18.00
C SER A 59 -3.81 0.60 17.44
N SER A 60 -3.51 1.36 16.38
CA SER A 60 -4.47 2.20 15.64
C SER A 60 -3.95 2.50 14.25
N SER A 61 -4.86 2.87 13.35
CA SER A 61 -4.54 3.27 11.96
C SER A 61 -4.10 4.73 11.82
N THR A 62 -3.76 5.40 12.92
CA THR A 62 -3.37 6.81 12.91
C THR A 62 -2.02 7.02 12.23
N GLY A 63 -1.84 8.21 11.63
CA GLY A 63 -0.60 8.56 10.93
C GLY A 63 0.64 8.50 11.83
N GLU A 64 0.51 8.87 13.09
CA GLU A 64 1.59 8.83 14.07
C GLU A 64 2.06 7.40 14.38
N VAL A 65 1.11 6.48 14.62
CA VAL A 65 1.41 5.07 14.89
C VAL A 65 2.06 4.41 13.67
N LYS A 66 1.53 4.67 12.46
CA LYS A 66 2.13 4.20 11.20
C LYS A 66 3.56 4.72 11.02
N ALA A 67 3.76 6.04 11.13
CA ALA A 67 5.07 6.66 10.96
C ALA A 67 6.10 6.15 11.98
N LYS A 68 5.69 5.96 13.23
CA LYS A 68 6.56 5.38 14.26
C LYS A 68 6.94 3.94 13.91
N ALA A 69 5.96 3.11 13.52
CA ALA A 69 6.23 1.72 13.16
C ALA A 69 7.21 1.59 11.99
N VAL A 70 7.07 2.44 10.96
CA VAL A 70 8.00 2.48 9.82
C VAL A 70 9.38 2.96 10.26
N PHE A 71 9.46 4.03 11.05
CA PHE A 71 10.73 4.57 11.55
C PHE A 71 11.50 3.57 12.42
N ASP A 72 10.83 2.97 13.40
CA ASP A 72 11.46 1.97 14.29
C ASP A 72 11.97 0.78 13.47
N CYS A 73 11.23 0.36 12.43
CA CYS A 73 11.64 -0.72 11.56
C CYS A 73 12.93 -0.41 10.77
N LEU A 74 13.11 0.84 10.33
CA LEU A 74 14.27 1.26 9.57
C LEU A 74 15.48 1.63 10.44
N SER A 75 15.29 1.75 11.75
CA SER A 75 16.33 2.10 12.72
C SER A 75 17.51 1.12 12.71
N ASP A 76 18.64 1.58 13.23
CA ASP A 76 19.86 0.79 13.45
C ASP A 76 19.64 -0.45 14.35
N GLN A 77 18.65 -0.40 15.24
CA GLN A 77 18.27 -1.52 16.11
C GLN A 77 17.49 -2.62 15.34
N GLU A 78 16.75 -2.23 14.32
CA GLU A 78 16.12 -3.15 13.38
C GLU A 78 16.96 -3.27 12.11
N TRP A 79 16.57 -2.69 10.98
CA TRP A 79 17.20 -3.00 9.68
C TRP A 79 18.41 -2.13 9.30
N ASN A 80 18.67 -1.05 10.04
CA ASN A 80 19.73 -0.08 9.74
C ASN A 80 19.67 0.49 8.30
N LEU A 81 18.47 0.88 7.85
CA LEU A 81 18.21 1.33 6.48
C LEU A 81 17.85 2.82 6.37
N SER A 82 17.69 3.52 7.49
CA SER A 82 17.27 4.93 7.54
C SER A 82 18.05 5.84 6.60
N GLN A 83 19.36 5.61 6.42
CA GLN A 83 20.21 6.42 5.53
C GLN A 83 19.98 6.12 4.03
N ASN A 84 19.56 4.90 3.69
CA ASN A 84 19.28 4.50 2.32
C ASN A 84 17.95 5.06 1.79
N ILE A 85 17.00 5.37 2.67
CA ILE A 85 15.66 5.83 2.26
C ILE A 85 15.73 7.21 1.61
N VAL A 86 15.24 7.33 0.38
CA VAL A 86 15.11 8.62 -0.33
C VAL A 86 13.69 8.89 -0.81
N ALA A 87 12.83 7.87 -0.78
CA ALA A 87 11.46 7.96 -1.21
C ALA A 87 10.55 7.11 -0.30
N MET A 88 9.26 7.41 -0.33
CA MET A 88 8.22 6.63 0.33
C MET A 88 7.05 6.40 -0.63
N CYS A 89 6.45 5.22 -0.56
CA CYS A 89 5.26 4.85 -1.32
C CYS A 89 4.14 4.43 -0.36
N PHE A 90 2.95 4.97 -0.56
CA PHE A 90 1.85 4.88 0.40
C PHE A 90 0.48 5.04 -0.27
N ASP A 91 -0.58 4.52 0.36
CA ASP A 91 -1.97 4.80 0.00
C ASP A 91 -2.36 6.26 0.34
N THR A 92 -3.13 6.94 -0.52
CA THR A 92 -3.51 8.36 -0.33
C THR A 92 -4.66 8.56 0.66
N THR A 93 -4.70 7.81 1.76
CA THR A 93 -5.63 8.10 2.85
C THR A 93 -5.18 9.33 3.63
N SER A 94 -6.14 10.02 4.26
CA SER A 94 -5.87 11.18 5.11
C SER A 94 -4.91 10.86 6.28
N SER A 95 -4.91 9.61 6.74
CA SER A 95 -3.98 9.10 7.75
C SER A 95 -2.52 9.18 7.30
N ASN A 96 -2.25 9.09 6.00
CA ASN A 96 -0.90 9.21 5.44
C ASN A 96 -0.58 10.63 4.97
N THR A 97 -1.51 11.29 4.30
CA THR A 97 -1.27 12.57 3.59
C THR A 97 -1.65 13.82 4.38
N GLY A 98 -2.24 13.69 5.57
CA GLY A 98 -2.66 14.82 6.39
C GLY A 98 -1.52 15.80 6.67
N LYS A 99 -1.73 17.10 6.36
CA LYS A 99 -0.69 18.14 6.45
C LYS A 99 0.08 18.19 7.77
N ASN A 100 -0.61 17.98 8.90
CA ASN A 100 -0.01 18.13 10.24
C ASN A 100 0.21 16.79 10.95
N LYS A 101 -0.68 15.81 10.71
CA LYS A 101 -0.74 14.52 11.43
C LYS A 101 -0.63 13.30 10.51
N GLY A 102 -0.40 13.51 9.21
CA GLY A 102 -0.20 12.43 8.25
C GLY A 102 1.10 11.69 8.51
N SER A 103 1.07 10.37 8.30
CA SER A 103 2.25 9.52 8.50
C SER A 103 3.46 9.99 7.70
N CYS A 104 3.26 10.48 6.47
CA CYS A 104 4.35 10.93 5.60
C CYS A 104 5.10 12.12 6.22
N VAL A 105 4.37 13.14 6.67
CA VAL A 105 4.93 14.35 7.29
C VAL A 105 5.61 14.03 8.63
N ILE A 106 5.02 13.12 9.42
CA ILE A 106 5.61 12.69 10.69
C ILE A 106 6.87 11.86 10.45
N PHE A 107 6.86 10.99 9.45
CA PHE A 107 7.97 10.12 9.09
C PHE A 107 9.19 10.92 8.62
N GLU A 108 9.02 11.90 7.72
CA GLU A 108 10.12 12.80 7.32
C GLU A 108 10.72 13.55 8.51
N ARG A 109 9.86 14.07 9.40
CA ARG A 109 10.31 14.74 10.63
C ARG A 109 11.12 13.83 11.54
N LYS A 110 10.69 12.57 11.71
CA LYS A 110 11.43 11.56 12.49
C LYS A 110 12.77 11.21 11.84
N LEU A 111 12.80 11.11 10.51
CA LEU A 111 13.99 10.78 9.74
C LEU A 111 14.96 11.95 9.59
N GLY A 112 14.49 13.19 9.83
CA GLY A 112 15.27 14.41 9.70
C GLY A 112 15.62 14.77 8.25
N LYS A 113 14.86 14.28 7.27
CA LYS A 113 15.08 14.58 5.84
C LYS A 113 13.80 14.52 5.03
N ASN A 114 13.78 15.30 3.94
CA ASN A 114 12.73 15.26 2.94
C ASN A 114 12.89 14.03 2.06
N LEU A 115 11.78 13.41 1.68
CA LEU A 115 11.70 12.23 0.85
C LEU A 115 10.86 12.52 -0.40
N PHE A 116 11.04 11.73 -1.45
CA PHE A 116 10.11 11.73 -2.58
C PHE A 116 8.83 10.99 -2.20
N TRP A 117 7.69 11.67 -2.32
CA TRP A 117 6.37 11.11 -2.03
C TRP A 117 5.82 10.43 -3.28
N LEU A 118 5.66 9.11 -3.22
CA LEU A 118 5.13 8.29 -4.30
C LEU A 118 3.75 7.77 -3.88
N ALA A 119 2.74 8.61 -4.05
CA ALA A 119 1.35 8.20 -3.86
C ALA A 119 1.01 6.98 -4.74
N CYS A 120 0.36 5.97 -4.16
CA CYS A 120 0.03 4.73 -4.86
C CYS A 120 -0.89 4.99 -6.07
N ARG A 121 -0.43 4.59 -7.26
CA ARG A 121 -1.17 4.82 -8.52
C ARG A 121 -2.50 4.08 -8.56
N HIS A 122 -2.59 2.88 -7.99
CA HIS A 122 -3.86 2.15 -7.91
C HIS A 122 -4.91 3.01 -7.20
N HIS A 123 -4.54 3.57 -6.06
CA HIS A 123 -5.46 4.40 -5.30
C HIS A 123 -5.74 5.76 -5.98
N ILE A 124 -4.77 6.35 -6.68
CA ILE A 124 -5.04 7.53 -7.53
C ILE A 124 -6.06 7.20 -8.62
N PHE A 125 -5.93 6.05 -9.29
CA PHE A 125 -6.89 5.64 -10.31
C PHE A 125 -8.26 5.35 -9.73
N GLU A 126 -8.35 4.70 -8.56
CA GLU A 126 -9.60 4.54 -7.81
C GLU A 126 -10.26 5.91 -7.53
N LEU A 127 -9.49 6.91 -7.11
CA LEU A 127 -10.00 8.26 -6.86
C LEU A 127 -10.51 8.95 -8.13
N VAL A 128 -9.77 8.86 -9.23
CA VAL A 128 -10.18 9.45 -10.53
C VAL A 128 -11.44 8.76 -11.06
N ILE A 129 -11.48 7.43 -11.01
CA ILE A 129 -12.66 6.65 -11.41
C ILE A 129 -13.85 7.00 -10.50
N GLY A 130 -13.64 7.08 -9.19
CA GLY A 130 -14.66 7.48 -8.22
C GLY A 130 -15.22 8.88 -8.49
N ALA A 131 -14.34 9.84 -8.80
CA ALA A 131 -14.75 11.20 -9.17
C ALA A 131 -15.52 11.22 -10.50
N ALA A 132 -15.05 10.50 -11.52
CA ALA A 132 -15.76 10.37 -12.79
C ALA A 132 -17.13 9.72 -12.60
N PHE A 133 -17.22 8.69 -11.77
CA PHE A 133 -18.46 8.02 -11.43
C PHE A 133 -19.45 8.97 -10.76
N GLN A 134 -19.01 9.75 -9.77
CA GLN A 134 -19.84 10.77 -9.11
C GLN A 134 -20.27 11.90 -10.06
N ALA A 135 -19.42 12.27 -11.01
CA ALA A 135 -19.71 13.34 -11.97
C ALA A 135 -20.71 12.90 -13.05
N VAL A 136 -20.63 11.65 -13.50
CA VAL A 136 -21.44 11.12 -14.61
C VAL A 136 -22.75 10.52 -14.12
N LEU A 137 -22.81 10.00 -12.89
CA LEU A 137 -24.02 9.42 -12.35
C LEU A 137 -24.77 10.39 -11.44
N PRO A 138 -26.10 10.51 -11.58
CA PRO A 138 -26.91 11.30 -10.67
C PRO A 138 -26.73 10.82 -9.22
N SER A 139 -26.64 11.76 -8.29
CA SER A 139 -26.33 11.61 -6.87
C SER A 139 -26.97 10.42 -6.15
N ALA A 140 -26.21 9.89 -5.17
CA ALA A 140 -26.57 8.92 -4.12
C ALA A 140 -27.75 7.98 -4.43
N THR A 141 -27.42 6.76 -4.85
CA THR A 141 -28.41 5.68 -4.91
C THR A 141 -28.89 5.37 -3.49
N THR A 142 -30.17 5.57 -3.21
CA THR A 142 -30.83 5.25 -1.93
C THR A 142 -31.17 3.76 -1.79
N GLY A 143 -30.98 2.96 -2.85
CA GLY A 143 -31.16 1.52 -2.84
C GLY A 143 -29.86 0.75 -2.57
N PRO A 144 -29.93 -0.50 -2.08
CA PRO A 144 -28.76 -1.34 -1.79
C PRO A 144 -27.90 -1.63 -3.04
N ASP A 145 -28.51 -1.56 -4.23
CA ASP A 145 -27.84 -1.74 -5.51
C ASP A 145 -28.00 -0.53 -6.42
N ASN A 146 -26.93 -0.15 -7.12
CA ASN A 146 -27.02 0.81 -8.21
C ASN A 146 -27.63 0.12 -9.44
N ARG A 147 -28.86 0.53 -9.81
CA ARG A 147 -29.61 -0.06 -10.94
C ARG A 147 -28.85 -0.03 -12.26
N ILE A 148 -27.94 0.91 -12.46
CA ILE A 148 -27.08 0.95 -13.66
C ILE A 148 -26.15 -0.25 -13.67
N PHE A 149 -25.55 -0.60 -12.54
CA PHE A 149 -24.69 -1.79 -12.43
C PHE A 149 -25.46 -3.09 -12.52
N VAL A 150 -26.65 -3.18 -11.91
CA VAL A 150 -27.50 -4.38 -12.02
C VAL A 150 -27.89 -4.62 -13.49
N ARG A 151 -28.29 -3.55 -14.19
CA ARG A 151 -28.60 -3.63 -15.62
C ARG A 151 -27.34 -3.95 -16.44
N PHE A 152 -26.22 -3.32 -16.15
CA PHE A 152 -24.98 -3.60 -16.88
C PHE A 152 -24.54 -5.06 -16.69
N GLN A 153 -24.63 -5.60 -15.48
CA GLN A 153 -24.34 -7.00 -15.16
C GLN A 153 -25.27 -7.95 -15.92
N SER A 154 -26.57 -7.65 -16.00
CA SER A 154 -27.51 -8.50 -16.74
C SER A 154 -27.27 -8.49 -18.25
N TYR A 155 -26.79 -7.38 -18.80
CA TYR A 155 -26.44 -7.25 -20.22
C TYR A 155 -25.00 -7.64 -20.55
N TRP A 156 -24.20 -8.05 -19.56
CA TRP A 156 -22.75 -8.29 -19.74
C TRP A 156 -22.44 -9.34 -20.82
N SER A 157 -23.27 -10.39 -20.92
CA SER A 157 -23.14 -11.44 -21.94
C SER A 157 -23.46 -10.98 -23.36
N GLU A 158 -24.18 -9.87 -23.51
CA GLU A 158 -24.59 -9.32 -24.82
C GLU A 158 -23.58 -8.30 -25.35
N ILE A 159 -22.60 -7.91 -24.54
CA ILE A 159 -21.58 -6.97 -24.96
C ILE A 159 -20.63 -7.65 -25.95
N VAL A 160 -20.64 -7.15 -27.19
CA VAL A 160 -19.79 -7.65 -28.27
C VAL A 160 -18.34 -7.28 -28.01
N GLN A 161 -17.56 -8.26 -27.55
CA GLN A 161 -16.14 -8.07 -27.22
C GLN A 161 -15.23 -8.10 -28.46
N SER A 162 -15.75 -8.47 -29.63
CA SER A 162 -14.95 -8.63 -30.86
C SER A 162 -14.34 -7.32 -31.37
N THR A 163 -14.80 -6.16 -30.87
CA THR A 163 -14.27 -4.84 -31.20
C THR A 163 -13.33 -4.28 -30.13
N TYR A 164 -13.05 -5.05 -29.06
CA TYR A 164 -12.18 -4.60 -27.99
C TYR A 164 -10.73 -4.62 -28.47
N ILE A 165 -10.09 -3.44 -28.46
CA ILE A 165 -8.66 -3.33 -28.72
C ILE A 165 -7.94 -3.74 -27.44
N TYR A 166 -7.48 -4.99 -27.37
CA TYR A 166 -6.59 -5.42 -26.31
C TYR A 166 -5.21 -4.82 -26.56
N HIS A 167 -4.86 -3.79 -25.79
CA HIS A 167 -3.45 -3.46 -25.61
C HIS A 167 -2.84 -4.57 -24.75
N SER A 168 -1.89 -5.31 -25.31
CA SER A 168 -1.10 -6.29 -24.56
C SER A 168 -0.40 -5.58 -23.41
N GLN A 169 -0.95 -5.69 -22.21
CA GLN A 169 -0.24 -5.34 -20.98
C GLN A 169 0.90 -6.36 -20.82
N PRO A 170 2.13 -5.93 -20.49
CA PRO A 170 3.16 -6.86 -20.07
C PRO A 170 2.62 -7.69 -18.89
N ASN A 171 2.76 -9.01 -18.96
CA ASN A 171 2.28 -9.96 -17.95
C ASN A 171 2.92 -9.67 -16.58
N TYR A 172 2.31 -8.81 -15.76
CA TYR A 172 2.73 -8.59 -14.38
C TYR A 172 1.90 -9.37 -13.35
N TYR A 173 0.72 -9.88 -13.71
CA TYR A 173 -0.22 -10.45 -12.74
C TYR A 173 -0.66 -11.90 -13.00
N SER A 174 -0.09 -12.59 -13.99
CA SER A 174 -0.55 -13.94 -14.36
C SER A 174 0.32 -15.06 -13.78
N GLN A 175 0.65 -15.04 -12.49
CA GLN A 175 1.01 -16.26 -11.76
C GLN A 175 0.53 -16.12 -10.32
N ASN A 176 -0.18 -17.15 -9.81
CA ASN A 176 -0.64 -17.35 -8.44
C ASN A 176 -2.12 -17.06 -8.12
N TYR A 177 -3.03 -17.60 -8.94
CA TYR A 177 -4.25 -18.20 -8.39
C TYR A 177 -4.56 -19.51 -9.14
N ARG A 178 -4.11 -20.63 -8.56
CA ARG A 178 -4.71 -21.95 -8.71
C ARG A 178 -5.11 -22.41 -7.32
#